data_AF-A0A822HNS6-F1
#
_entry.id   AF-A0A822HNS6-F1
#
_cell.length_a   1.000
_cell.length_b   1.000
_cell.length_c   1.000
_cell.angle_alpha   90.00
_cell.angle_beta   90.00
_cell.angle_gamma   90.00
#
_symmetry.space_group_name_H-M   'P 1'
#
loop_
_entity.id
_entity.type
_entity.pdbx_description
1 polymer ?
#
loop_
_entity_poly.entity_id
_entity_poly.type
_entity_poly.pdbx_seq_one_letter_code
_entity_poly.pdbx_strand_id
1 'polypeptide(L)'
;MRVRRLQAILALVDCREQDGGFHAVSGFQYYIVTWTKQNEKVCLRSNDSGDPTTVQIPRDDPIREHIQRMPIREGSLLVWDTRLPHGNYPNNSNQMRIIQYLHMAPVADEALRSFPLAKEDLPEKFQLTEL
;
A
#
# COMPACT_ATOMS: atom_id res chain seq x y z
N MET A 1 -4.13 -19.66 6.42
CA MET A 1 -4.36 -18.26 6.83
C MET A 1 -3.90 -17.36 5.68
N ARG A 2 -4.65 -16.32 5.27
CA ARG A 2 -4.17 -15.42 4.21
C ARG A 2 -2.94 -14.66 4.71
N VAL A 3 -1.90 -14.58 3.90
CA VAL A 3 -0.67 -13.82 4.20
C VAL A 3 -1.05 -12.36 4.42
N ARG A 4 -0.67 -11.79 5.57
CA ARG A 4 -0.83 -10.36 5.82
C ARG A 4 0.40 -9.63 5.30
N ARG A 5 0.15 -8.69 4.39
CA ARG A 5 1.13 -7.69 3.98
C ARG A 5 0.80 -6.40 4.71
N LEU A 6 1.84 -5.66 5.08
CA LEU A 6 1.72 -4.34 5.66
C LEU A 6 2.42 -3.34 4.74
N GLN A 7 1.90 -2.13 4.73
CA GLN A 7 2.54 -0.98 4.11
C GLN A 7 2.74 0.08 5.18
N ALA A 8 3.70 0.96 4.96
CA ALA A 8 3.93 2.08 5.84
C ALA A 8 4.44 3.31 5.11
N ILE A 9 4.24 4.47 5.73
CA ILE A 9 4.92 5.72 5.38
C ILE A 9 5.62 6.28 6.61
N LEU A 10 6.90 6.55 6.47
CA LEU A 10 7.65 7.39 7.40
C LEU A 10 7.62 8.82 6.86
N ALA A 11 7.08 9.75 7.65
CA ALA A 11 7.07 11.16 7.30
C ALA A 11 8.47 11.77 7.49
N LEU A 12 9.05 12.31 6.41
CA LEU A 12 10.36 12.98 6.45
C LEU A 12 10.23 14.50 6.68
N VAL A 13 9.00 15.01 6.59
CA VAL A 13 8.57 16.36 6.95
C VAL A 13 7.15 16.28 7.50
N ASP A 14 6.68 17.31 8.21
CA ASP A 14 5.27 17.39 8.62
C ASP A 14 4.33 17.29 7.42
N CYS A 15 3.37 16.36 7.50
CA CYS A 15 2.31 16.15 6.51
C CYS A 15 0.98 16.63 7.11
N ARG A 16 0.70 17.94 7.05
CA ARG A 16 -0.54 18.52 7.60
C ARG A 16 -1.71 18.24 6.67
N GLU A 17 -2.91 18.59 7.11
CA GLU A 17 -4.13 18.33 6.33
C GLU A 17 -4.14 19.07 4.97
N GLN A 18 -3.50 20.23 4.87
CA GLN A 18 -3.41 20.98 3.61
C GLN A 18 -2.28 20.52 2.68
N ASP A 19 -1.30 19.77 3.18
CA ASP A 19 -0.10 19.38 2.43
C ASP A 19 -0.33 18.13 1.54
N GLY A 20 -1.58 17.66 1.48
CA GLY A 20 -1.90 16.35 0.92
C GLY A 20 -1.41 15.24 1.86
N GLY A 21 -2.00 14.05 1.77
CA GLY A 21 -1.65 13.03 2.76
C GLY A 21 -2.48 11.78 2.70
N PHE A 22 -2.17 10.88 3.63
CA PHE A 22 -2.83 9.58 3.74
C PHE A 22 -4.27 9.76 4.22
N HIS A 23 -5.17 9.04 3.57
CA HIS A 23 -6.52 8.82 4.08
C HIS A 23 -6.92 7.37 3.91
N ALA A 24 -7.81 6.90 4.78
CA ALA A 24 -8.31 5.53 4.73
C ALA A 24 -9.70 5.42 5.34
N VAL A 25 -10.39 4.32 5.03
CA VAL A 25 -11.62 3.93 5.72
C VAL A 25 -11.25 3.01 6.89
N SER A 26 -10.94 3.60 8.05
CA SER A 26 -10.42 2.87 9.20
C SER A 26 -11.34 1.71 9.62
N GLY A 27 -10.76 0.53 9.84
CA GLY A 27 -11.51 -0.69 10.20
C GLY A 27 -12.07 -1.49 9.00
N PHE A 28 -12.05 -0.93 7.79
CA PHE A 28 -12.65 -1.61 6.63
C PHE A 28 -11.88 -2.86 6.16
N GLN A 29 -10.63 -3.04 6.59
CA GLN A 29 -9.84 -4.24 6.31
C GLN A 29 -10.49 -5.55 6.80
N TYR A 30 -11.42 -5.46 7.78
CA TYR A 30 -12.18 -6.60 8.28
C TYR A 30 -13.40 -6.94 7.40
N TYR A 31 -13.84 -6.02 6.54
CA TYR A 31 -15.04 -6.13 5.72
C TYR A 31 -14.75 -6.28 4.22
N ILE A 32 -13.53 -5.95 3.77
CA ILE A 32 -13.19 -5.90 2.34
C ILE A 32 -13.51 -7.20 1.59
N VAL A 33 -13.32 -8.37 2.20
CA VAL A 33 -13.60 -9.67 1.55
C VAL A 33 -15.10 -9.89 1.34
N THR A 34 -15.93 -9.42 2.27
CA THR A 34 -17.40 -9.49 2.13
C THR A 34 -17.87 -8.46 1.11
N TRP A 35 -17.33 -7.24 1.19
CA TRP A 35 -17.66 -6.16 0.25
C TRP A 35 -17.32 -6.55 -1.19
N THR A 36 -16.15 -7.15 -1.46
CA THR A 36 -15.79 -7.55 -2.84
C THR A 36 -16.69 -8.63 -3.41
N LYS A 37 -17.15 -9.58 -2.58
CA LYS A 37 -18.12 -10.60 -3.00
C LYS A 37 -19.49 -10.01 -3.31
N GLN A 38 -19.96 -9.08 -2.49
CA GLN A 38 -21.25 -8.40 -2.70
C GLN A 38 -21.22 -7.47 -3.92
N ASN A 39 -20.05 -6.90 -4.22
CA ASN A 39 -19.81 -5.97 -5.32
C ASN A 39 -19.01 -6.62 -6.46
N GLU A 40 -19.18 -7.93 -6.69
CA GLU A 40 -18.39 -8.70 -7.67
C GLU A 40 -18.42 -8.06 -9.07
N LYS A 41 -19.60 -7.68 -9.56
CA LYS A 41 -19.75 -7.02 -10.87
C LYS A 41 -18.96 -5.72 -10.99
N VAL A 42 -18.89 -4.96 -9.90
CA VAL A 42 -18.10 -3.72 -9.83
C VAL A 42 -16.62 -4.07 -9.84
N CYS A 43 -16.20 -5.00 -8.98
CA CYS A 43 -14.81 -5.42 -8.87
C CYS A 43 -14.26 -5.96 -10.20
N LEU A 44 -15.05 -6.78 -10.90
CA LEU A 44 -14.68 -7.34 -12.20
C LEU A 44 -14.56 -6.27 -13.29
N ARG A 45 -15.42 -5.23 -13.28
CA ARG A 45 -15.32 -4.09 -14.21
C ARG A 45 -14.16 -3.16 -13.87
N SER A 46 -13.86 -2.96 -12.59
CA SER A 46 -12.77 -2.10 -12.16
C SER A 46 -11.38 -2.71 -12.40
N ASN A 47 -11.31 -4.00 -12.71
CA ASN A 47 -10.07 -4.73 -12.93
C ASN A 47 -9.67 -4.80 -14.42
N ASP A 48 -10.05 -3.80 -15.22
CA ASP A 48 -9.60 -3.69 -16.62
C ASP A 48 -8.06 -3.58 -16.75
N SER A 49 -7.35 -3.27 -15.65
CA SER A 49 -5.88 -3.30 -15.55
C SER A 49 -5.29 -4.71 -15.43
N GLY A 50 -6.11 -5.74 -15.21
CA GLY A 50 -5.69 -7.14 -15.15
C GLY A 50 -4.96 -7.55 -13.87
N ASP A 51 -4.85 -6.69 -12.85
CA ASP A 51 -4.22 -7.02 -11.57
C ASP A 51 -5.27 -7.46 -10.53
N PRO A 52 -5.45 -8.77 -10.29
CA PRO A 52 -6.45 -9.29 -9.36
C PRO A 52 -6.18 -8.93 -7.89
N THR A 53 -5.06 -8.25 -7.60
CA THR A 53 -4.68 -7.85 -6.24
C THR A 53 -5.14 -6.45 -5.87
N THR A 54 -5.68 -5.68 -6.82
CA THR A 54 -6.17 -4.32 -6.58
C THR A 54 -7.68 -4.21 -6.78
N VAL A 55 -8.35 -3.51 -5.85
CA VAL A 55 -9.80 -3.28 -5.90
C VAL A 55 -10.02 -1.79 -5.77
N GLN A 56 -10.73 -1.20 -6.74
CA GLN A 56 -11.10 0.20 -6.71
C GLN A 56 -12.51 0.36 -6.12
N ILE A 57 -12.62 1.15 -5.06
CA ILE A 57 -13.91 1.51 -4.47
C ILE A 57 -14.57 2.60 -5.34
N PRO A 58 -15.78 2.37 -5.90
CA PRO A 58 -16.48 3.34 -6.74
C PRO A 58 -16.66 4.68 -6.06
N ARG A 59 -16.72 5.77 -6.85
CA ARG A 59 -16.83 7.13 -6.30
C ARG A 59 -18.12 7.39 -5.51
N ASP A 60 -19.18 6.70 -5.89
CA ASP A 60 -20.52 6.75 -5.33
C ASP A 60 -20.77 5.68 -4.25
N ASP A 61 -19.77 4.87 -3.90
CA ASP A 61 -19.93 3.87 -2.83
C ASP A 61 -20.05 4.54 -1.44
N PRO A 62 -21.08 4.22 -0.64
CA PRO A 62 -21.30 4.82 0.68
C PRO A 62 -20.12 4.68 1.65
N ILE A 63 -19.24 3.67 1.50
CA ILE A 63 -18.10 3.51 2.42
C ILE A 63 -17.14 4.70 2.35
N ARG A 64 -17.17 5.47 1.25
CA ARG A 64 -16.34 6.67 1.08
C ARG A 64 -16.73 7.81 2.00
N GLU A 65 -17.94 7.80 2.55
CA GLU A 65 -18.38 8.75 3.59
C GLU A 65 -17.60 8.57 4.91
N HIS A 66 -17.00 7.39 5.10
CA HIS A 66 -16.21 7.04 6.29
C HIS A 66 -14.70 7.23 6.09
N ILE A 67 -14.27 7.91 5.02
CA ILE A 67 -12.86 8.24 4.79
C ILE A 67 -12.37 9.21 5.87
N GLN A 68 -11.27 8.84 6.52
CA GLN A 68 -10.59 9.66 7.52
C GLN A 68 -9.24 10.12 6.96
N ARG A 69 -8.98 11.43 7.02
CA ARG A 69 -7.66 12.01 6.73
C ARG A 69 -6.77 11.87 7.95
N MET A 70 -5.51 11.51 7.73
CA MET A 70 -4.55 11.25 8.80
C MET A 70 -3.32 12.12 8.55
N PRO A 71 -3.27 13.36 9.08
CA PRO A 71 -2.05 14.14 9.07
C PRO A 71 -0.98 13.45 9.93
N ILE A 72 0.28 13.54 9.51
CA ILE A 72 1.40 12.78 10.08
C ILE A 72 2.52 13.74 10.40
N ARG A 73 3.00 13.73 11.65
CA ARG A 73 4.15 14.54 12.06
C ARG A 73 5.45 13.97 11.49
N GLU A 74 6.41 14.84 11.22
CA GLU A 74 7.78 14.43 10.89
C GLU A 74 8.29 13.36 11.88
N GLY A 75 8.97 12.35 11.35
CA GLY A 75 9.51 11.22 12.12
C GLY A 75 8.47 10.16 12.53
N SER A 76 7.17 10.40 12.31
CA SER A 76 6.15 9.39 12.59
C SER A 76 6.08 8.34 11.50
N LEU A 77 5.94 7.08 11.91
CA LEU A 77 5.68 5.94 11.03
C LEU A 77 4.19 5.57 11.11
N LEU A 78 3.46 5.73 10.00
CA LEU A 78 2.10 5.22 9.87
C LEU A 78 2.13 3.85 9.18
N VAL A 79 1.60 2.82 9.84
CA VAL A 79 1.55 1.44 9.33
C VAL A 79 0.11 1.00 9.11
N TRP A 80 -0.18 0.32 8.01
CA TRP A 80 -1.51 -0.26 7.75
C TRP A 80 -1.44 -1.63 7.09
N ASP A 81 -2.55 -2.36 7.21
CA ASP A 81 -2.79 -3.63 6.52
C ASP A 81 -3.20 -3.34 5.07
N THR A 82 -2.60 -4.00 4.08
CA THR A 82 -2.85 -3.69 2.65
C THR A 82 -4.30 -3.89 2.21
N ARG A 83 -5.11 -4.59 3.02
CA ARG A 83 -6.56 -4.76 2.81
C ARG A 83 -7.38 -3.53 3.15
N LEU A 84 -6.79 -2.54 3.81
CA LEU A 84 -7.44 -1.28 4.15
C LEU A 84 -7.60 -0.44 2.87
N PRO A 85 -8.81 -0.02 2.48
CA PRO A 85 -9.00 0.98 1.44
C PRO A 85 -8.34 2.30 1.89
N HIS A 86 -7.37 2.74 1.11
CA HIS A 86 -6.55 3.91 1.40
C HIS A 86 -6.16 4.63 0.11
N GLY A 87 -5.62 5.83 0.25
CA GLY A 87 -5.13 6.62 -0.87
C GLY A 87 -4.38 7.86 -0.40
N ASN A 88 -4.28 8.85 -1.27
CA ASN A 88 -3.82 10.18 -0.91
C ASN A 88 -4.87 11.24 -1.30
N TYR A 89 -5.13 12.21 -0.42
CA TYR A 89 -5.88 13.41 -0.79
C TYR A 89 -4.95 14.50 -1.36
N PRO A 90 -5.47 15.44 -2.18
CA PRO A 90 -4.65 16.45 -2.88
C PRO A 90 -3.86 17.37 -1.94
N ASN A 91 -2.70 17.81 -2.39
CA ASN A 91 -1.93 18.88 -1.77
C ASN A 91 -2.44 20.24 -2.25
N ASN A 92 -2.93 21.06 -1.31
CA ASN A 92 -3.47 22.40 -1.56
C ASN A 92 -2.58 23.49 -0.95
N SER A 93 -1.31 23.19 -0.70
CA SER A 93 -0.31 24.07 -0.11
C SER A 93 0.89 24.27 -1.04
N ASN A 94 1.83 25.12 -0.60
CA ASN A 94 3.13 25.30 -1.26
C ASN A 94 4.25 24.45 -0.60
N GLN A 95 3.91 23.52 0.29
CA GLN A 95 4.87 22.64 0.94
C GLN A 95 4.95 21.29 0.24
N MET A 96 6.16 20.76 0.12
CA MET A 96 6.38 19.42 -0.42
C MET A 96 6.01 18.37 0.62
N ARG A 97 5.27 17.34 0.20
CA ARG A 97 5.10 16.12 0.99
C ARG A 97 6.25 15.16 0.71
N ILE A 98 7.09 14.93 1.71
CA ILE A 98 8.25 14.04 1.59
C ILE A 98 8.07 12.87 2.55
N ILE A 99 7.99 11.66 2.01
CA ILE A 99 7.80 10.42 2.77
C ILE A 99 8.75 9.34 2.26
N GLN A 100 9.09 8.39 3.12
CA GLN A 100 9.64 7.09 2.73
C GLN A 100 8.51 6.07 2.79
N TYR A 101 8.21 5.44 1.67
CA TYR A 101 7.24 4.35 1.60
C TYR A 101 7.93 3.01 1.90
N LEU A 102 7.28 2.16 2.68
CA LEU A 102 7.77 0.83 3.04
C LEU A 102 6.71 -0.23 2.72
N HIS A 103 7.17 -1.39 2.24
CA HIS A 103 6.37 -2.59 2.08
C HIS A 103 6.96 -3.71 2.93
N MET A 104 6.12 -4.37 3.71
CA MET A 104 6.51 -5.42 4.65
C MET A 104 5.66 -6.66 4.38
N ALA A 105 6.32 -7.77 4.14
CA ALA A 105 5.68 -9.06 3.93
C ALA A 105 6.49 -10.17 4.63
N PRO A 106 5.93 -11.38 4.77
CA PRO A 106 6.70 -12.52 5.26
C PRO A 106 7.89 -12.82 4.34
N VAL A 107 8.97 -13.38 4.90
CA VAL A 107 10.21 -13.69 4.17
C VAL A 107 9.99 -14.57 2.93
N ALA A 108 8.98 -15.44 2.96
CA ALA A 108 8.63 -16.31 1.86
C ALA A 108 7.72 -15.66 0.79
N ASP A 109 7.34 -14.38 0.97
CA ASP A 109 6.53 -13.66 0.00
C ASP A 109 7.37 -13.28 -1.22
N GLU A 110 6.87 -13.65 -2.40
CA GLU A 110 7.53 -13.37 -3.67
C GLU A 110 7.78 -11.87 -3.89
N ALA A 111 6.94 -11.00 -3.31
CA ALA A 111 7.10 -9.56 -3.39
C ALA A 111 8.38 -9.03 -2.71
N LEU A 112 9.02 -9.82 -1.85
CA LEU A 112 10.31 -9.49 -1.22
C LEU A 112 11.49 -10.23 -1.84
N ARG A 113 11.24 -11.08 -2.85
CA ARG A 113 12.30 -11.83 -3.50
C ARG A 113 13.24 -10.85 -4.18
N SER A 114 14.51 -10.88 -3.80
CA SER A 114 15.56 -10.15 -4.50
C SER A 114 15.62 -10.60 -5.95
N PHE A 115 16.16 -9.75 -6.82
CA PHE A 115 16.42 -10.10 -8.20
C PHE A 115 17.14 -11.47 -8.27
N PRO A 116 16.53 -12.51 -8.84
CA PRO A 116 17.11 -13.83 -8.84
C PRO A 116 18.27 -13.86 -9.84
N LEU A 117 19.50 -13.98 -9.35
CA LEU A 117 20.64 -14.32 -10.20
C LEU A 117 20.68 -15.84 -10.36
N ALA A 118 20.74 -16.30 -11.60
CA ALA A 118 21.03 -17.68 -11.93
C ALA A 118 22.54 -17.92 -11.90
N LYS A 119 22.96 -19.18 -11.90
CA LYS A 119 24.40 -19.53 -11.93
C LYS A 119 25.07 -19.02 -13.20
N GLU A 120 24.31 -18.95 -14.30
CA GLU A 120 24.78 -18.45 -15.59
C GLU A 120 25.02 -16.94 -15.59
N ASP A 121 24.38 -16.19 -14.67
CA ASP A 121 24.58 -14.75 -14.50
C ASP A 121 25.83 -14.43 -13.67
N LEU A 122 26.43 -15.44 -13.03
CA LEU A 122 27.62 -15.30 -12.19
C LEU A 122 28.89 -15.59 -13.02
N PRO A 123 29.98 -14.83 -12.84
CA PRO A 123 31.26 -15.18 -13.44
C PRO A 123 31.69 -16.60 -13.06
N GLU A 124 32.42 -17.31 -13.95
CA GLU A 124 32.87 -18.70 -13.71
C GLU A 124 33.61 -18.91 -12.38
N LYS A 125 34.26 -17.86 -11.87
CA LYS A 125 35.05 -17.86 -10.64
C LYS A 125 34.38 -17.12 -9.48
N PHE A 126 33.06 -16.90 -9.55
CA PHE A 126 32.33 -16.27 -8.46
C PHE A 126 32.48 -17.10 -7.18
N GLN A 127 32.88 -16.44 -6.10
CA GLN A 127 32.96 -17.00 -4.76
C GLN A 127 32.23 -16.06 -3.81
N LEU A 128 31.31 -16.61 -3.02
CA LEU A 128 30.74 -15.90 -1.89
C LEU A 128 31.85 -15.63 -0.89
N THR A 129 32.02 -14.37 -0.54
CA THR A 129 32.88 -13.96 0.57
C THR A 129 32.05 -13.98 1.85
N GLU A 130 32.70 -14.20 2.99
CA GLU A 130 32.06 -13.93 4.28
C GLU A 130 31.93 -12.41 4.44
N LEU A 131 30.71 -11.95 4.70
CA LEU A 131 30.40 -10.57 5.10
C LEU A 131 30.32 -10.52 6.63
#